data_AF-A0A078M720-F1
#
_entry.id   AF-A0A078M720-F1
#
_cell.length_a   1.000
_cell.length_b   1.000
_cell.length_c   1.000
_cell.angle_alpha   90.00
_cell.angle_beta   90.00
_cell.angle_gamma   90.00
#
_symmetry.space_group_name_H-M   'P 1'
#
loop_
_entity.id
_entity.type
_entity.pdbx_description
1 polymer ?
#
loop_
_entity_poly.entity_id
_entity_poly.type
_entity_poly.pdbx_seq_one_letter_code
_entity_poly.pdbx_strand_id
1 'polypeptide(L)'
;MNKAAKLGHNFTGAQMSPDDTAKMVEYVGERPADMPGDATDLARAREQMNREEGDVGSVPIPGSVKGMLKSTFDKMLGNNPEVLIDKLGERLAYERTGVRLYEALIAKAAACETGSELIPTLKQIRDDEEAHMFLLIEAIETLGADPTAQTPCADLTGVLGSGALKVITDPRTNLAQALNAMLTIELTDNAAWELLIKLADDSGHANIGSSFTHALTEEQRHLNTIRSLLARELGIAGA
;
A
#
# COMPACT_ATOMS: atom_id res chain seq x y z
N MET A 1 15.36 11.03 -16.58
CA MET A 1 16.16 10.95 -15.34
C MET A 1 16.64 9.53 -15.06
N ASN A 2 17.45 8.93 -15.95
CA ASN A 2 18.18 7.71 -15.60
C ASN A 2 19.45 8.09 -14.84
N LYS A 3 19.33 8.20 -13.52
CA LYS A 3 20.50 8.34 -12.65
C LYS A 3 20.43 7.23 -11.62
N ALA A 4 21.04 6.09 -11.93
CA ALA A 4 21.50 5.18 -10.88
C ALA A 4 22.29 5.99 -9.84
N ALA A 5 22.20 5.59 -8.55
CA ALA A 5 22.94 6.26 -7.49
C ALA A 5 24.43 6.21 -7.84
N LYS A 6 25.01 7.39 -8.14
CA LYS A 6 26.44 7.49 -8.45
C LYS A 6 27.22 7.48 -7.15
N LEU A 7 28.39 6.84 -7.16
CA LEU A 7 29.39 7.10 -6.12
C LEU A 7 29.68 8.60 -6.12
N GLY A 8 29.69 9.20 -4.92
CA GLY A 8 29.80 10.64 -4.76
C GLY A 8 29.86 11.05 -3.31
N HIS A 9 29.83 12.36 -3.06
CA HIS A 9 29.86 12.93 -1.73
C HIS A 9 28.53 12.66 -1.01
N ASN A 10 28.47 11.54 -0.30
CA ASN A 10 27.42 11.27 0.67
C ASN A 10 27.69 12.14 1.91
N PHE A 11 26.72 12.96 2.30
CA PHE A 11 26.78 13.81 3.50
C PHE A 11 26.42 13.06 4.79
N THR A 12 26.27 11.74 4.70
CA THR A 12 25.97 10.84 5.82
C THR A 12 27.07 9.78 5.97
N GLY A 13 27.26 9.29 7.19
CA GLY A 13 28.26 8.28 7.55
C GLY A 13 29.46 8.86 8.30
N ALA A 14 29.73 8.34 9.50
CA ALA A 14 30.82 8.79 10.37
C ALA A 14 32.21 8.71 9.72
N GLN A 15 32.40 7.75 8.80
CA GLN A 15 33.65 7.57 8.06
C GLN A 15 34.00 8.75 7.15
N MET A 16 33.01 9.56 6.75
CA MET A 16 33.24 10.73 5.90
C MET A 16 33.65 11.98 6.69
N SER A 17 33.52 11.96 8.03
CA SER A 17 34.04 13.01 8.92
C SER A 17 34.51 12.42 10.27
N PRO A 18 35.70 11.78 10.31
CA PRO A 18 36.21 11.16 11.52
C PRO A 18 36.50 12.16 12.64
N ASP A 19 36.98 13.36 12.30
CA ASP A 19 37.31 14.41 13.29
C ASP A 19 36.06 14.96 13.96
N ASP A 20 34.98 15.23 13.20
CA ASP A 20 33.72 15.70 13.80
C ASP A 20 33.06 14.59 14.62
N THR A 21 33.16 13.33 14.16
CA THR A 21 32.70 12.17 14.93
C THR A 21 33.46 12.05 16.25
N ALA A 22 34.78 12.21 16.25
CA ALA A 22 35.60 12.16 17.46
C ALA A 22 35.20 13.26 18.45
N LYS A 23 35.01 14.49 17.97
CA LYS A 23 34.52 15.62 18.79
C LYS A 23 33.14 15.37 19.36
N MET A 24 32.22 14.76 18.59
CA MET A 24 30.90 14.38 19.09
C MET A 24 31.00 13.36 20.23
N VAL A 25 31.86 12.34 20.08
CA VAL A 25 32.09 11.33 21.12
C VAL A 25 32.70 11.94 22.38
N GLU A 26 33.71 12.81 22.22
CA GLU A 26 34.33 13.56 23.32
C GLU A 26 33.28 14.43 24.04
N TYR A 27 32.47 15.19 23.29
CA TYR A 27 31.41 16.04 23.84
C TYR A 27 30.37 15.24 24.63
N VAL A 28 29.96 14.06 24.14
CA VAL A 28 29.04 13.16 24.88
C VAL A 28 29.68 12.67 26.19
N GLY A 29 31.00 12.46 26.21
CA GLY A 29 31.74 12.14 27.44
C GLY A 29 31.81 13.31 28.43
N GLU A 30 32.01 14.54 27.93
CA GLU A 30 32.04 15.76 28.76
C GLU A 30 30.67 16.15 29.31
N ARG A 31 29.62 15.95 28.51
CA ARG A 31 28.23 16.30 28.80
C ARG A 31 27.35 15.06 28.60
N PRO A 32 27.40 14.10 29.55
CA PRO A 32 26.48 12.98 29.51
C PRO A 32 25.04 13.49 29.57
N ALA A 33 24.09 12.69 29.06
CA ALA A 33 22.68 13.06 29.10
C ALA A 33 22.24 13.37 30.55
N ASP A 34 21.62 14.54 30.75
CA ASP A 34 21.16 15.00 32.07
C ASP A 34 20.06 14.10 32.65
N MET A 35 19.43 13.30 31.79
CA MET A 35 18.42 12.30 32.16
C MET A 35 18.94 10.91 31.75
N PRO A 36 19.13 9.98 32.70
CA PRO A 36 19.36 8.58 32.35
C PRO A 36 18.06 8.03 31.74
N GLY A 37 18.04 7.87 30.43
CA GLY A 37 16.92 7.30 29.69
C GLY A 37 17.41 6.20 28.77
N ASP A 38 16.68 5.09 28.72
CA ASP A 38 16.79 4.08 27.68
C ASP A 38 15.52 4.12 26.81
N ALA A 39 15.38 3.16 25.90
CA ALA A 39 14.16 3.04 25.09
C ALA A 39 12.91 2.63 25.90
N THR A 40 13.01 2.38 27.21
CA THR A 40 11.93 1.86 28.05
C THR A 40 10.82 2.87 28.23
N ASP A 41 11.11 4.16 28.45
CA ASP A 41 10.06 5.17 28.64
C ASP A 41 9.25 5.38 27.36
N LEU A 42 9.92 5.38 26.20
CA LEU A 42 9.24 5.40 24.90
C LEU A 42 8.40 4.13 24.68
N ALA A 43 8.91 2.97 25.08
CA ALA A 43 8.16 1.71 24.98
C ALA A 43 6.92 1.72 25.89
N ARG A 44 7.04 2.21 27.13
CA ARG A 44 5.92 2.36 28.07
C ARG A 44 4.88 3.35 27.55
N ALA A 45 5.32 4.48 26.99
CA ALA A 45 4.42 5.46 26.39
C ALA A 45 3.64 4.84 25.22
N ARG A 46 4.30 4.11 24.32
CA ARG A 46 3.63 3.37 23.23
C ARG A 46 2.63 2.34 23.75
N GLU A 47 3.00 1.60 24.79
CA GLU A 47 2.14 0.61 25.41
C GLU A 47 0.91 1.25 26.07
N GLN A 48 1.10 2.37 26.76
CA GLN A 48 0.03 3.16 27.36
C GLN A 48 -0.93 3.69 26.28
N MET A 49 -0.41 4.33 25.24
CA MET A 49 -1.23 4.85 24.14
C MET A 49 -2.02 3.75 23.44
N ASN A 50 -1.40 2.58 23.18
CA ASN A 50 -2.12 1.44 22.59
C ASN A 50 -3.24 0.86 23.49
N ARG A 51 -3.19 1.12 24.81
CA ARG A 51 -4.25 0.72 25.75
C ARG A 51 -5.36 1.75 25.87
N GLU A 52 -5.03 3.02 25.71
CA GLU A 52 -5.93 4.15 25.95
C GLU A 52 -6.66 4.59 24.68
N GLU A 53 -6.02 4.47 23.52
CA GLU A 53 -6.60 4.84 22.25
C GLU A 53 -7.64 3.82 21.79
N GLY A 54 -8.73 4.33 21.23
CA GLY A 54 -9.86 3.52 20.73
C GLY A 54 -9.64 3.03 19.30
N ASP A 55 -10.72 2.49 18.72
CA ASP A 55 -10.72 2.03 17.33
C ASP A 55 -10.57 3.20 16.34
N VAL A 56 -9.89 2.95 15.22
CA VAL A 56 -9.72 3.92 14.11
C VAL A 56 -11.08 4.40 13.57
N GLY A 57 -12.09 3.53 13.62
CA GLY A 57 -13.46 3.83 13.23
C GLY A 57 -14.32 2.58 13.28
N SER A 58 -15.44 2.59 12.55
CA SER A 58 -16.35 1.44 12.43
C SER A 58 -16.92 1.32 11.02
N VAL A 59 -17.22 0.09 10.59
CA VAL A 59 -18.01 -0.13 9.37
C VAL A 59 -19.44 0.40 9.59
N PRO A 60 -19.97 1.27 8.70
CA PRO A 60 -21.32 1.80 8.86
C PRO A 60 -22.36 0.69 8.72
N ILE A 61 -23.46 0.84 9.46
CA ILE A 61 -24.64 -0.03 9.28
C ILE A 61 -25.14 0.13 7.84
N PRO A 62 -25.46 -0.96 7.12
CA PRO A 62 -25.98 -0.87 5.76
C PRO A 62 -27.17 0.09 5.68
N GLY A 63 -27.05 1.12 4.83
CA GLY A 63 -28.09 2.14 4.67
C GLY A 63 -29.34 1.65 3.92
N SER A 64 -29.28 0.45 3.32
CA SER A 64 -30.38 -0.14 2.56
C SER A 64 -31.14 -1.20 3.37
N VAL A 65 -32.46 -1.28 3.19
CA VAL A 65 -33.31 -2.33 3.80
C VAL A 65 -32.82 -3.72 3.43
N LYS A 66 -32.39 -3.90 2.17
CA LYS A 66 -31.79 -5.15 1.68
C LYS A 66 -30.48 -5.49 2.41
N GLY A 67 -29.59 -4.53 2.57
CA GLY A 67 -28.31 -4.71 3.26
C GLY A 67 -28.47 -5.03 4.76
N MET A 68 -29.44 -4.39 5.42
CA MET A 68 -29.75 -4.66 6.83
C MET A 68 -30.28 -6.08 7.05
N LEU A 69 -31.19 -6.54 6.19
CA LEU A 69 -31.69 -7.92 6.22
C LEU A 69 -30.58 -8.95 5.95
N LYS A 70 -29.76 -8.70 4.93
CA LYS A 70 -28.65 -9.58 4.54
C LYS A 70 -27.60 -9.70 5.65
N SER A 71 -27.18 -8.58 6.24
CA SER A 71 -26.20 -8.58 7.33
C SER A 71 -26.72 -9.29 8.58
N THR A 72 -28.01 -9.15 8.89
CA THR A 72 -28.64 -9.85 10.01
C THR A 72 -28.68 -11.36 9.77
N PHE A 73 -28.99 -11.78 8.54
CA PHE A 73 -28.99 -13.18 8.14
C PHE A 73 -27.58 -13.79 8.19
N ASP A 74 -26.57 -13.10 7.67
CA ASP A 74 -25.18 -13.56 7.70
C ASP A 74 -24.68 -13.72 9.14
N LYS A 75 -25.00 -12.77 10.04
CA LYS A 75 -24.70 -12.90 11.49
C LYS A 75 -25.40 -14.09 12.13
N MET A 76 -26.64 -14.39 11.74
CA MET A 76 -27.38 -15.55 12.23
C MET A 76 -26.76 -16.88 11.79
N LEU A 77 -26.07 -16.89 10.64
CA LEU A 77 -25.28 -18.03 10.16
C LEU A 77 -23.90 -18.14 10.81
N GLY A 78 -23.53 -17.22 11.71
CA GLY A 78 -22.23 -17.19 12.38
C GLY A 78 -21.12 -16.48 11.61
N ASN A 79 -21.45 -15.81 10.50
CA ASN A 79 -20.50 -15.01 9.73
C ASN A 79 -20.36 -13.60 10.33
N ASN A 80 -19.21 -12.95 10.05
CA ASN A 80 -18.94 -11.57 10.46
C ASN A 80 -18.98 -10.65 9.23
N PRO A 81 -20.17 -10.21 8.77
CA PRO A 81 -20.30 -9.41 7.55
C PRO A 81 -19.50 -8.09 7.60
N GLU A 82 -19.31 -7.53 8.79
CA GLU A 82 -18.45 -6.36 9.01
C GLU A 82 -17.00 -6.59 8.57
N VAL A 83 -16.45 -7.80 8.73
CA VAL A 83 -15.06 -8.10 8.34
C VAL A 83 -14.92 -8.12 6.83
N LEU A 84 -15.88 -8.74 6.12
CA LEU A 84 -15.88 -8.75 4.66
C LEU A 84 -16.08 -7.34 4.09
N ILE A 85 -17.01 -6.56 4.64
CA ILE A 85 -17.26 -5.18 4.18
C ILE A 85 -16.04 -4.30 4.46
N ASP A 86 -15.39 -4.41 5.62
CA ASP A 86 -14.19 -3.64 5.92
C ASP A 86 -13.04 -3.97 4.95
N LYS A 87 -12.84 -5.26 4.63
CA LYS A 87 -11.81 -5.70 3.67
C LYS A 87 -12.12 -5.34 2.22
N LEU A 88 -13.39 -5.31 1.83
CA LEU A 88 -13.80 -4.76 0.53
C LEU A 88 -13.54 -3.25 0.47
N GLY A 89 -13.83 -2.51 1.55
CA GLY A 89 -13.53 -1.09 1.67
C GLY A 89 -12.02 -0.80 1.61
N GLU A 90 -11.21 -1.62 2.29
CA GLU A 90 -9.75 -1.60 2.17
C GLU A 90 -9.31 -1.74 0.72
N ARG A 91 -9.80 -2.79 0.04
CA ARG A 91 -9.41 -3.06 -1.34
C ARG A 91 -9.84 -1.93 -2.26
N LEU A 92 -11.06 -1.41 -2.12
CA LEU A 92 -11.53 -0.30 -2.94
C LEU A 92 -10.68 0.97 -2.77
N ALA A 93 -10.28 1.29 -1.54
CA ALA A 93 -9.38 2.41 -1.27
C ALA A 93 -7.96 2.16 -1.84
N TYR A 94 -7.53 0.90 -1.85
CA TYR A 94 -6.25 0.48 -2.42
C TYR A 94 -6.22 0.66 -3.93
N GLU A 95 -7.18 0.10 -4.69
CA GLU A 95 -7.25 0.23 -6.16
C GLU A 95 -7.31 1.71 -6.58
N ARG A 96 -8.10 2.53 -5.87
CA ARG A 96 -8.16 3.98 -6.10
C ARG A 96 -6.79 4.65 -5.93
N THR A 97 -6.01 4.19 -4.96
CA THR A 97 -4.63 4.66 -4.74
C THR A 97 -3.70 4.12 -5.83
N GLY A 98 -3.84 2.87 -6.24
CA GLY A 98 -3.12 2.22 -7.34
C GLY A 98 -3.20 3.02 -8.64
N VAL A 99 -4.41 3.43 -9.05
CA VAL A 99 -4.62 4.31 -10.21
C VAL A 99 -3.77 5.59 -10.11
N ARG A 100 -3.75 6.26 -8.94
CA ARG A 100 -2.99 7.50 -8.73
C ARG A 100 -1.48 7.26 -8.70
N LEU A 101 -1.03 6.12 -8.15
CA LEU A 101 0.36 5.72 -8.14
C LEU A 101 0.87 5.45 -9.56
N TYR A 102 0.07 4.76 -10.38
CA TYR A 102 0.39 4.52 -11.78
C TYR A 102 0.39 5.81 -12.61
N GLU A 103 -0.56 6.73 -12.41
CA GLU A 103 -0.51 8.06 -13.04
C GLU A 103 0.80 8.81 -12.70
N ALA A 104 1.21 8.79 -11.43
CA ALA A 104 2.46 9.41 -10.99
C ALA A 104 3.70 8.71 -11.58
N LEU A 105 3.68 7.37 -11.66
CA LEU A 105 4.74 6.59 -12.28
C LEU A 105 4.84 6.86 -13.78
N ILE A 106 3.72 6.96 -14.50
CA ILE A 106 3.68 7.33 -15.92
C ILE A 106 4.30 8.70 -16.13
N ALA A 107 3.99 9.68 -15.27
CA ALA A 107 4.60 11.00 -15.32
C ALA A 107 6.12 10.93 -15.10
N LYS A 108 6.60 10.12 -14.16
CA LYS A 108 8.04 9.91 -13.93
C LYS A 108 8.71 9.21 -15.12
N ALA A 109 8.07 8.19 -15.70
CA ALA A 109 8.55 7.49 -16.87
C ALA A 109 8.66 8.43 -18.08
N ALA A 110 7.68 9.31 -18.29
CA ALA A 110 7.70 10.32 -19.34
C ALA A 110 8.88 11.32 -19.18
N ALA A 111 9.32 11.59 -17.96
CA ALA A 111 10.51 12.40 -17.68
C ALA A 111 11.84 11.61 -17.81
N CYS A 112 11.78 10.32 -18.19
CA CYS A 112 12.94 9.46 -18.38
C CYS A 112 13.20 9.14 -19.84
N GLU A 113 14.48 9.22 -20.26
CA GLU A 113 14.89 9.04 -21.66
C GLU A 113 14.48 7.66 -22.19
N THR A 114 14.57 6.62 -21.36
CA THR A 114 14.15 5.24 -21.68
C THR A 114 12.77 4.88 -21.14
N GLY A 115 12.03 5.84 -20.56
CA GLY A 115 10.74 5.55 -19.94
C GLY A 115 9.56 5.62 -20.90
N SER A 116 9.72 6.25 -22.07
CA SER A 116 8.65 6.43 -23.05
C SER A 116 8.10 5.11 -23.59
N GLU A 117 8.95 4.10 -23.78
CA GLU A 117 8.58 2.76 -24.22
C GLU A 117 7.76 1.98 -23.16
N LEU A 118 7.85 2.36 -21.89
CA LEU A 118 7.13 1.71 -20.79
C LEU A 118 5.69 2.25 -20.64
N ILE A 119 5.44 3.48 -21.11
CA ILE A 119 4.17 4.18 -20.91
C ILE A 119 2.95 3.37 -21.37
N PRO A 120 2.94 2.69 -22.53
CA PRO A 120 1.79 1.88 -22.95
C PRO A 120 1.46 0.77 -21.93
N THR A 121 2.48 0.06 -21.45
CA THR A 121 2.33 -0.99 -20.44
C THR A 121 1.81 -0.42 -19.12
N LEU A 122 2.39 0.68 -18.64
CA LEU A 122 1.94 1.31 -17.39
C LEU A 122 0.52 1.87 -17.48
N LYS A 123 0.10 2.34 -18.65
CA LYS A 123 -1.29 2.77 -18.89
C LYS A 123 -2.26 1.61 -18.86
N GLN A 124 -1.89 0.47 -19.45
CA GLN A 124 -2.73 -0.73 -19.40
C GLN A 124 -2.98 -1.13 -17.95
N ILE A 125 -1.91 -1.23 -17.14
CA ILE A 125 -2.06 -1.60 -15.73
C ILE A 125 -2.97 -0.60 -14.99
N ARG A 126 -2.75 0.70 -15.15
CA ARG A 126 -3.62 1.73 -14.57
C ARG A 126 -5.11 1.54 -14.96
N ASP A 127 -5.38 1.17 -16.21
CA ASP A 127 -6.74 0.98 -16.70
C ASP A 127 -7.37 -0.30 -16.12
N ASP A 128 -6.55 -1.35 -15.89
CA ASP A 128 -6.95 -2.58 -15.21
C ASP A 128 -7.30 -2.28 -13.73
N GLU A 129 -6.49 -1.50 -13.02
CA GLU A 129 -6.72 -1.06 -11.63
C GLU A 129 -8.02 -0.23 -11.49
N GLU A 130 -8.31 0.62 -12.48
CA GLU A 130 -9.58 1.34 -12.55
C GLU A 130 -10.77 0.37 -12.71
N ALA A 131 -10.62 -0.67 -13.53
CA ALA A 131 -11.65 -1.70 -13.69
C ALA A 131 -11.85 -2.50 -12.38
N HIS A 132 -10.77 -2.81 -11.66
CA HIS A 132 -10.81 -3.51 -10.38
C HIS A 132 -11.51 -2.67 -9.30
N MET A 133 -11.28 -1.35 -9.29
CA MET A 133 -12.03 -0.42 -8.45
C MET A 133 -13.54 -0.54 -8.68
N PHE A 134 -14.00 -0.58 -9.93
CA PHE A 134 -15.43 -0.72 -10.25
C PHE A 134 -15.99 -2.09 -9.88
N LEU A 135 -15.21 -3.16 -10.03
CA LEU A 135 -15.57 -4.51 -9.59
C LEU A 135 -15.83 -4.56 -8.07
N LEU A 136 -15.03 -3.85 -7.28
CA LEU A 136 -15.21 -3.76 -5.82
C LEU A 136 -16.42 -2.92 -5.43
N ILE A 137 -16.70 -1.83 -6.16
CA ILE A 137 -17.92 -1.02 -5.98
C ILE A 137 -19.15 -1.91 -6.14
N GLU A 138 -19.22 -2.69 -7.24
CA GLU A 138 -20.35 -3.59 -7.50
C GLU A 138 -20.51 -4.65 -6.39
N ALA A 139 -19.39 -5.21 -5.91
CA ALA A 139 -19.41 -6.19 -4.82
C ALA A 139 -19.96 -5.58 -3.51
N ILE A 140 -19.51 -4.38 -3.12
CA ILE A 140 -19.97 -3.68 -1.92
C ILE A 140 -21.48 -3.35 -2.03
N GLU A 141 -21.92 -2.84 -3.18
CA GLU A 141 -23.33 -2.55 -3.44
C GLU A 141 -24.20 -3.81 -3.42
N THR A 142 -23.68 -4.94 -3.92
CA THR A 142 -24.35 -6.25 -3.89
C THR A 142 -24.57 -6.76 -2.47
N LEU A 143 -23.66 -6.43 -1.55
CA LEU A 143 -23.83 -6.69 -0.11
C LEU A 143 -24.79 -5.68 0.55
N GLY A 144 -25.16 -4.60 -0.15
CA GLY A 144 -26.05 -3.54 0.33
C GLY A 144 -25.35 -2.50 1.21
N ALA A 145 -24.02 -2.47 1.17
CA ALA A 145 -23.17 -1.50 1.84
C ALA A 145 -22.87 -0.29 0.94
N ASP A 146 -22.29 0.77 1.51
CA ASP A 146 -21.97 2.02 0.82
C ASP A 146 -20.49 2.03 0.38
N PRO A 147 -20.18 2.01 -0.94
CA PRO A 147 -18.80 2.02 -1.44
C PRO A 147 -18.08 3.36 -1.25
N THR A 148 -18.79 4.41 -0.81
CA THR A 148 -18.20 5.71 -0.50
C THR A 148 -17.74 5.81 0.96
N ALA A 149 -18.10 4.85 1.81
CA ALA A 149 -17.72 4.84 3.20
C ALA A 149 -16.22 4.63 3.39
N GLN A 150 -15.59 5.44 4.24
CA GLN A 150 -14.24 5.19 4.73
C GLN A 150 -14.32 4.23 5.92
N THR A 151 -14.10 2.94 5.68
CA THR A 151 -14.01 1.92 6.74
C THR A 151 -12.65 2.00 7.45
N PRO A 152 -12.48 1.38 8.63
CA PRO A 152 -11.20 1.37 9.34
C PRO A 152 -10.03 0.89 8.49
N CYS A 153 -10.19 -0.23 7.77
CA CYS A 153 -9.13 -0.72 6.90
C CYS A 153 -8.91 0.18 5.67
N ALA A 154 -9.96 0.82 5.13
CA ALA A 154 -9.84 1.81 4.06
C ALA A 154 -9.01 3.05 4.48
N ASP A 155 -9.13 3.49 5.73
CA ASP A 155 -8.31 4.58 6.27
C ASP A 155 -6.84 4.15 6.41
N LEU A 156 -6.60 3.00 7.06
CA LEU A 156 -5.25 2.49 7.31
C LEU A 156 -4.48 2.21 6.01
N THR A 157 -5.14 1.68 4.98
CA THR A 157 -4.47 1.45 3.69
C THR A 157 -4.07 2.76 3.01
N GLY A 158 -4.82 3.85 3.20
CA GLY A 158 -4.42 5.18 2.75
C GLY A 158 -3.13 5.65 3.41
N VAL A 159 -2.99 5.40 4.72
CA VAL A 159 -1.75 5.69 5.47
C VAL A 159 -0.58 4.86 4.93
N LEU A 160 -0.78 3.55 4.74
CA LEU A 160 0.24 2.64 4.20
C LEU A 160 0.70 3.06 2.79
N GLY A 161 -0.26 3.34 1.89
CA GLY A 161 0.01 3.77 0.51
C GLY A 161 0.70 5.14 0.42
N SER A 162 0.55 6.00 1.44
CA SER A 162 1.16 7.34 1.45
C SER A 162 2.68 7.32 1.32
N GLY A 163 3.34 6.26 1.81
CA GLY A 163 4.79 6.08 1.68
C GLY A 163 5.22 5.90 0.23
N ALA A 164 4.55 5.00 -0.51
CA ALA A 164 4.83 4.76 -1.92
C ALA A 164 4.59 6.02 -2.76
N LEU A 165 3.49 6.74 -2.50
CA LEU A 165 3.19 8.00 -3.19
C LEU A 165 4.30 9.03 -3.00
N LYS A 166 4.82 9.18 -1.77
CA LYS A 166 5.94 10.09 -1.48
C LYS A 166 7.20 9.71 -2.24
N VAL A 167 7.51 8.41 -2.37
CA VAL A 167 8.69 7.95 -3.14
C VAL A 167 8.51 8.21 -4.64
N ILE A 168 7.36 7.88 -5.21
CA ILE A 168 7.10 8.00 -6.65
C ILE A 168 7.00 9.47 -7.07
N THR A 169 6.41 10.33 -6.24
CA THR A 169 6.26 11.76 -6.58
C THR A 169 7.49 12.61 -6.25
N ASP A 170 8.45 12.10 -5.48
CA ASP A 170 9.68 12.84 -5.19
C ASP A 170 10.48 13.07 -6.50
N PRO A 171 10.74 14.33 -6.90
CA PRO A 171 11.50 14.63 -8.11
C PRO A 171 12.98 14.24 -8.00
N ARG A 172 13.46 13.82 -6.83
CA ARG A 172 14.84 13.34 -6.62
C ARG A 172 14.96 11.83 -6.84
N THR A 173 13.86 11.08 -6.86
CA THR A 173 13.90 9.63 -7.10
C THR A 173 13.96 9.32 -8.58
N ASN A 174 14.70 8.26 -8.92
CA ASN A 174 14.79 7.73 -10.28
C ASN A 174 13.70 6.67 -10.56
N LEU A 175 13.64 6.19 -11.81
CA LEU A 175 12.64 5.22 -12.23
C LEU A 175 12.75 3.88 -11.50
N ALA A 176 13.97 3.35 -11.29
CA ALA A 176 14.19 2.12 -10.54
C ALA A 176 13.68 2.21 -9.09
N GLN A 177 13.92 3.35 -8.41
CA GLN A 177 13.41 3.58 -7.05
C GLN A 177 11.88 3.64 -7.00
N ALA A 178 11.26 4.26 -8.01
CA ALA A 178 9.81 4.29 -8.13
C ALA A 178 9.23 2.90 -8.44
N LEU A 179 9.85 2.13 -9.34
CA LEU A 179 9.46 0.74 -9.62
C LEU A 179 9.63 -0.18 -8.41
N ASN A 180 10.64 0.06 -7.57
CA ASN A 180 10.80 -0.66 -6.31
C ASN A 180 9.68 -0.33 -5.30
N ALA A 181 9.24 0.93 -5.24
CA ALA A 181 8.06 1.29 -4.45
C ALA A 181 6.79 0.62 -5.01
N MET A 182 6.61 0.62 -6.34
CA MET A 182 5.51 -0.09 -6.99
C MET A 182 5.55 -1.59 -6.72
N LEU A 183 6.71 -2.24 -6.74
CA LEU A 183 6.82 -3.66 -6.43
C LEU A 183 6.28 -4.00 -5.02
N THR A 184 6.43 -3.08 -4.06
CA THR A 184 5.86 -3.26 -2.71
C THR A 184 4.33 -3.18 -2.73
N ILE A 185 3.78 -2.30 -3.57
CA ILE A 185 2.33 -2.16 -3.79
C ILE A 185 1.78 -3.42 -4.47
N GLU A 186 2.38 -3.86 -5.56
CA GLU A 186 1.97 -5.07 -6.31
C GLU A 186 2.01 -6.34 -5.46
N LEU A 187 3.05 -6.52 -4.63
CA LEU A 187 3.14 -7.68 -3.72
C LEU A 187 2.02 -7.70 -2.70
N THR A 188 1.68 -6.53 -2.16
CA THR A 188 0.60 -6.38 -1.19
C THR A 188 -0.75 -6.63 -1.87
N ASP A 189 -0.91 -6.16 -3.10
CA ASP A 189 -2.16 -6.31 -3.84
C ASP A 189 -2.47 -7.75 -4.18
N ASN A 190 -1.46 -8.44 -4.72
CA ASN A 190 -1.56 -9.84 -5.08
C ASN A 190 -2.02 -10.71 -3.89
N ALA A 191 -1.41 -10.52 -2.72
CA ALA A 191 -1.79 -11.23 -1.51
C ALA A 191 -3.18 -10.83 -0.98
N ALA A 192 -3.58 -9.58 -1.15
CA ALA A 192 -4.88 -9.09 -0.72
C ALA A 192 -6.03 -9.71 -1.53
N TRP A 193 -5.88 -9.83 -2.85
CA TRP A 193 -6.88 -10.48 -3.71
C TRP A 193 -7.10 -11.95 -3.35
N GLU A 194 -6.04 -12.71 -3.08
CA GLU A 194 -6.14 -14.11 -2.61
C GLU A 194 -6.95 -14.21 -1.30
N LEU A 195 -6.63 -13.33 -0.34
CA LEU A 195 -7.34 -13.29 0.94
C LEU A 195 -8.81 -12.87 0.77
N LEU A 196 -9.08 -11.90 -0.09
CA LEU A 196 -10.42 -11.36 -0.30
C LEU A 196 -11.36 -12.37 -0.97
N ILE A 197 -10.85 -13.15 -1.94
CA ILE A 197 -11.58 -14.28 -2.54
C ILE A 197 -11.95 -15.29 -1.44
N LYS A 198 -10.97 -15.72 -0.65
CA LYS A 198 -11.21 -16.69 0.44
C LYS A 198 -12.24 -16.16 1.45
N LEU A 199 -12.15 -14.89 1.82
CA LEU A 199 -13.09 -14.27 2.76
C LEU A 199 -14.51 -14.19 2.20
N ALA A 200 -14.66 -13.88 0.91
CA ALA A 200 -15.96 -13.88 0.24
C ALA A 200 -16.57 -15.29 0.19
N ASP A 201 -15.77 -16.30 -0.15
CA ASP A 201 -16.20 -17.71 -0.19
C ASP A 201 -16.62 -18.22 1.20
N ASP A 202 -15.76 -18.02 2.21
CA ASP A 202 -16.01 -18.43 3.60
C ASP A 202 -17.25 -17.72 4.19
N SER A 203 -17.56 -16.52 3.70
CA SER A 203 -18.75 -15.75 4.11
C SER A 203 -20.02 -16.10 3.33
N GLY A 204 -19.98 -17.11 2.45
CA GLY A 204 -21.13 -17.56 1.66
C GLY A 204 -21.43 -16.74 0.41
N HIS A 205 -20.52 -15.86 -0.01
CA HIS A 205 -20.65 -14.99 -1.19
C HIS A 205 -19.75 -15.48 -2.35
N ALA A 206 -19.79 -16.79 -2.65
CA ALA A 206 -18.90 -17.41 -3.64
C ALA A 206 -18.95 -16.82 -5.06
N ASN A 207 -20.08 -16.20 -5.44
CA ASN A 207 -20.18 -15.49 -6.73
C ASN A 207 -19.31 -14.21 -6.75
N ILE A 208 -19.18 -13.53 -5.60
CA ILE A 208 -18.27 -12.39 -5.43
C ILE A 208 -16.83 -12.88 -5.45
N GLY A 209 -16.51 -13.96 -4.71
CA GLY A 209 -15.18 -14.57 -4.76
C GLY A 209 -14.77 -14.96 -6.19
N SER A 210 -15.69 -15.56 -6.94
CA SER A 210 -15.46 -15.96 -8.34
C SER A 210 -15.21 -14.77 -9.27
N SER A 211 -15.92 -13.64 -9.10
CA SER A 211 -15.73 -12.47 -9.97
C SER A 211 -14.35 -11.83 -9.79
N PHE A 212 -13.73 -12.00 -8.62
CA PHE A 212 -12.39 -11.48 -8.31
C PHE A 212 -11.23 -12.31 -8.88
N THR A 213 -11.49 -13.53 -9.37
CA THR A 213 -10.43 -14.40 -9.93
C THR A 213 -9.77 -13.80 -11.18
N HIS A 214 -10.52 -13.01 -11.95
CA HIS A 214 -9.97 -12.29 -13.09
C HIS A 214 -8.98 -11.21 -12.63
N ALA A 215 -9.38 -10.36 -11.68
CA ALA A 215 -8.52 -9.34 -11.10
C ALA A 215 -7.23 -9.94 -10.53
N LEU A 216 -7.32 -11.04 -9.77
CA LEU A 216 -6.13 -11.74 -9.26
C LEU A 216 -5.16 -12.18 -10.38
N THR A 217 -5.68 -12.64 -11.52
CA THR A 217 -4.84 -13.04 -12.67
C THR A 217 -4.12 -11.83 -13.27
N GLU A 218 -4.79 -10.69 -13.35
CA GLU A 218 -4.21 -9.43 -13.82
C GLU A 218 -3.15 -8.91 -12.84
N GLU A 219 -3.41 -8.97 -11.54
CA GLU A 219 -2.45 -8.57 -10.51
C GLU A 219 -1.19 -9.45 -10.51
N GLN A 220 -1.32 -10.75 -10.77
CA GLN A 220 -0.15 -11.61 -10.98
C GLN A 220 0.69 -11.16 -12.18
N ARG A 221 0.05 -10.70 -13.26
CA ARG A 221 0.72 -10.13 -14.43
C ARG A 221 1.35 -8.78 -14.10
N HIS A 222 0.67 -7.89 -13.36
CA HIS A 222 1.19 -6.58 -12.95
C HIS A 222 2.44 -6.74 -12.09
N LEU A 223 2.38 -7.57 -11.06
CA LEU A 223 3.50 -7.93 -10.20
C LEU A 223 4.72 -8.44 -10.99
N ASN A 224 4.51 -9.37 -11.91
CA ASN A 224 5.59 -9.90 -12.75
C ASN A 224 6.16 -8.81 -13.66
N THR A 225 5.31 -7.97 -14.24
CA THR A 225 5.71 -6.87 -15.11
C THR A 225 6.58 -5.86 -14.35
N ILE A 226 6.12 -5.37 -13.19
CA ILE A 226 6.87 -4.41 -12.37
C ILE A 226 8.20 -5.00 -11.91
N ARG A 227 8.23 -6.29 -11.54
CA ARG A 227 9.48 -6.99 -11.20
C ARG A 227 10.48 -7.00 -12.36
N SER A 228 10.04 -7.35 -13.57
CA SER A 228 10.91 -7.37 -14.75
C SER A 228 11.37 -5.96 -15.14
N LEU A 229 10.48 -4.96 -15.06
CA LEU A 229 10.85 -3.57 -15.31
C LEU A 229 11.88 -3.06 -14.30
N LEU A 230 11.72 -3.39 -13.01
CA LEU A 230 12.70 -3.04 -11.99
C LEU A 230 14.06 -3.68 -12.29
N ALA A 231 14.09 -4.97 -12.60
CA ALA A 231 15.33 -5.67 -12.90
C ALA A 231 16.05 -5.08 -14.14
N ARG A 232 15.28 -4.74 -15.17
CA ARG A 232 15.77 -4.02 -16.37
C ARG A 232 16.40 -2.68 -16.01
N GLU A 233 15.73 -1.85 -15.21
CA GLU A 233 16.24 -0.53 -14.80
C GLU A 233 17.44 -0.62 -13.84
N LEU A 234 17.62 -1.75 -13.16
CA LEU A 234 18.81 -2.09 -12.38
C LEU A 234 19.95 -2.69 -13.22
N GLY A 235 19.73 -2.98 -14.50
CA GLY A 235 20.72 -3.59 -15.39
C GLY A 235 21.01 -5.07 -15.09
N ILE A 236 20.07 -5.78 -14.45
CA ILE A 236 20.21 -7.21 -14.15
C ILE A 236 19.81 -8.00 -15.41
N ALA A 237 20.76 -8.69 -16.03
CA ALA A 237 20.52 -9.48 -17.23
C ALA A 237 19.79 -10.80 -16.91
N GLY A 238 18.76 -11.14 -17.70
CA GLY A 238 18.07 -12.44 -17.66
C GLY A 238 17.01 -12.61 -16.57
N ALA A 239 16.50 -11.51 -16.01
CA ALA A 239 15.43 -11.48 -15.01
C ALA A 239 14.04 -11.25 -15.62
#